data_AF-A0A968GB98-F1
#
_entry.id   AF-A0A968GB98-F1
#
_cell.length_a   1.000
_cell.length_b   1.000
_cell.length_c   1.000
_cell.angle_alpha   90.00
_cell.angle_beta   90.00
_cell.angle_gamma   90.00
#
_symmetry.space_group_name_H-M   'P 1'
#
loop_
_entity.id
_entity.type
_entity.pdbx_description
1 polymer ?
#
loop_
_entity_poly.entity_id
_entity_poly.type
_entity_poly.pdbx_seq_one_letter_code
_entity_poly.pdbx_strand_id
1 'polypeptide(L)'
;MKIQLIFIYIMVIFSLTQPAFSNENDFMLKLNGLSDVEKIEELIAFSARFDNLSDMVFLVYAVQHASELMPNVLADDRIDSNKKETLQAQIAYQWGRIYFYTENWEESEFYLEESIRYSSQEFFIRQAMLRLISVHIEQKRYERALSVSNRLLERDISNLQRYNVLVQQAYIYRMLSNVTAARDSAQRALRIAVDALDATGFDAMLELGHIEVLAGNSVQAKSWWERAYTEAIIRSSNQTAAQAMYNIASLHRDLGNLADAYQYAQQALLQIAGDQRDRLFSDIHFFLSDYYLEQGLYREAFAFLKLAQESQQRILETKRQMDQWTTNINALQDSSDVTLTKTIRKWQIQRIISMVQLIVIFILVFLLFFFFRKNWEAQSQQRIATLAYKSLTKRISRVKGSLQGQVAEMLSGGYSFGIVFLSIKNLPELKRKEDSNFILELALESLKNSMIQQFTELTEAQISLEYEIVFFYFNEHQMQEFSSILQRLPAQFQFLWQNKPIVLEIEYKTHVYNHEGGSNARDSLATWLAQVSNG
;
A
#
# COMPACT_ATOMS: atom_id res chain seq x y z
N MET A 1 3.39 21.13 -8.89
CA MET A 1 3.96 22.50 -8.86
C MET A 1 3.62 23.28 -7.60
N LYS A 2 2.35 23.41 -7.17
CA LYS A 2 2.02 24.12 -5.89
C LYS A 2 2.49 23.42 -4.61
N ILE A 3 2.49 22.09 -4.56
CA ILE A 3 3.00 21.30 -3.41
C ILE A 3 4.52 21.45 -3.24
N GLN A 4 5.28 21.47 -4.35
CA GLN A 4 6.72 21.76 -4.31
C GLN A 4 7.02 23.19 -3.85
N LEU A 5 6.19 24.18 -4.18
CA LEU A 5 6.42 25.56 -3.70
C LEU A 5 6.16 25.70 -2.19
N ILE A 6 5.14 25.04 -1.64
CA ILE A 6 4.87 25.07 -0.19
C ILE A 6 5.96 24.29 0.57
N PHE A 7 6.41 23.16 0.03
CA PHE A 7 7.51 22.38 0.58
C PHE A 7 8.84 23.15 0.56
N ILE A 8 9.13 23.88 -0.53
CA ILE A 8 10.29 24.78 -0.62
C ILE A 8 10.14 25.96 0.36
N TYR A 9 8.93 26.49 0.56
CA TYR A 9 8.71 27.61 1.48
C TYR A 9 8.90 27.19 2.94
N ILE A 10 8.42 26.00 3.32
CA ILE A 10 8.63 25.40 4.64
C ILE A 10 10.12 25.04 4.84
N MET A 11 10.78 24.45 3.83
CA MET A 11 12.23 24.16 3.88
C MET A 11 13.11 25.40 3.95
N VAL A 12 12.77 26.49 3.24
CA VAL A 12 13.54 27.74 3.25
C VAL A 12 13.43 28.42 4.61
N ILE A 13 12.26 28.42 5.24
CA ILE A 13 12.08 28.92 6.60
C ILE A 13 12.88 28.07 7.60
N PHE A 14 12.91 26.75 7.42
CA PHE A 14 13.64 25.84 8.32
C PHE A 14 15.16 25.88 8.15
N SER A 15 15.66 26.12 6.93
CA SER A 15 17.10 26.22 6.66
C SER A 15 17.79 27.37 7.42
N LEU A 16 16.99 28.34 7.90
CA LEU A 16 17.49 29.56 8.52
C LEU A 16 17.59 29.49 10.06
N THR A 17 17.12 28.43 10.73
CA THR A 17 17.02 28.40 12.22
C THR A 17 17.69 27.23 12.97
N GLN A 18 18.50 26.36 12.34
CA GLN A 18 19.37 25.30 12.96
C GLN A 18 18.67 24.15 13.73
N PRO A 19 19.35 23.00 13.99
CA PRO A 19 20.41 22.34 13.24
C PRO A 19 19.84 21.22 12.35
N ALA A 20 20.51 20.94 11.23
CA ALA A 20 20.20 19.79 10.39
C ALA A 20 20.36 18.49 11.19
N PHE A 21 19.27 17.74 11.39
CA PHE A 21 19.37 16.33 11.73
C PHE A 21 20.06 15.64 10.55
N SER A 22 21.33 15.27 10.69
CA SER A 22 22.08 14.50 9.69
C SER A 22 21.40 13.18 9.30
N ASN A 23 20.41 12.75 10.08
CA ASN A 23 19.68 11.49 9.91
C ASN A 23 18.45 11.57 8.99
N GLU A 24 18.05 12.74 8.49
CA GLU A 24 16.84 12.86 7.66
C GLU A 24 17.03 12.19 6.29
N ASN A 25 18.20 12.39 5.68
CA ASN A 25 18.58 11.70 4.44
C ASN A 25 18.70 10.19 4.65
N ASP A 26 19.25 9.76 5.79
CA ASP A 26 19.35 8.34 6.14
C ASP A 26 17.98 7.69 6.38
N PHE A 27 17.03 8.43 6.99
CA PHE A 27 15.67 7.95 7.18
C PHE A 27 14.92 7.82 5.85
N MET A 28 15.04 8.80 4.96
CA MET A 28 14.45 8.74 3.62
C MET A 28 15.08 7.63 2.76
N LEU A 29 16.38 7.39 2.91
CA LEU A 29 17.06 6.24 2.28
C LEU A 29 16.56 4.91 2.85
N LYS A 30 16.29 4.84 4.16
CA LYS A 30 15.73 3.63 4.82
C LYS A 30 14.34 3.26 4.30
N LEU A 31 13.53 4.24 3.86
CA LEU A 31 12.22 3.98 3.27
C LEU A 31 12.29 3.38 1.85
N ASN A 32 13.44 3.48 1.17
CA ASN A 32 13.62 2.93 -0.17
C ASN A 32 13.69 1.40 -0.12
N GLY A 33 12.90 0.74 -0.97
CA GLY A 33 12.82 -0.72 -1.04
C GLY A 33 11.85 -1.37 -0.06
N LEU A 34 11.28 -0.61 0.88
CA LEU A 34 10.20 -1.07 1.75
C LEU A 34 8.86 -1.13 1.01
N SER A 35 8.01 -2.07 1.40
CA SER A 35 6.59 -2.09 1.03
C SER A 35 5.83 -0.91 1.63
N ASP A 36 4.65 -0.57 1.09
CA ASP A 36 3.86 0.55 1.61
C ASP A 36 3.44 0.33 3.08
N VAL A 37 3.22 -0.93 3.50
CA VAL A 37 2.98 -1.28 4.92
C VAL A 37 4.18 -0.95 5.78
N GLU A 38 5.36 -1.44 5.43
CA GLU A 38 6.60 -1.23 6.19
C GLU A 38 6.97 0.25 6.25
N LYS A 39 6.73 1.01 5.18
CA LYS A 39 6.92 2.46 5.17
C LYS A 39 5.98 3.15 6.17
N ILE A 40 4.70 2.81 6.18
CA ILE A 40 3.74 3.37 7.13
C ILE A 40 4.18 3.06 8.57
N GLU A 41 4.59 1.82 8.85
CA GLU A 41 5.06 1.44 10.19
C GLU A 41 6.30 2.21 10.62
N GLU A 42 7.29 2.38 9.74
CA GLU A 42 8.49 3.17 10.01
C GLU A 42 8.17 4.67 10.20
N LEU A 43 7.25 5.22 9.40
CA LEU A 43 6.78 6.60 9.54
C LEU A 43 6.04 6.81 10.87
N ILE A 44 5.18 5.87 11.27
CA ILE A 44 4.50 5.91 12.57
C ILE A 44 5.51 5.78 13.71
N ALA A 45 6.45 4.84 13.62
CA ALA A 45 7.49 4.65 14.63
C ALA A 45 8.41 5.87 14.76
N PHE A 46 8.69 6.55 13.65
CA PHE A 46 9.41 7.82 13.62
C PHE A 46 8.59 8.92 14.29
N SER A 47 7.31 9.06 13.94
CA SER A 47 6.39 10.04 14.53
C SER A 47 6.22 9.89 16.05
N ALA A 48 6.28 8.65 16.56
CA ALA A 48 6.11 8.35 17.98
C ALA A 48 7.30 8.82 18.86
N ARG A 49 8.43 9.21 18.26
CA ARG A 49 9.61 9.69 18.99
C ARG A 49 9.51 11.17 19.40
N PHE A 50 8.56 11.88 18.80
CA PHE A 50 8.41 13.31 18.98
C PHE A 50 7.26 13.58 19.94
N ASP A 51 7.55 14.22 21.08
CA ASP A 51 6.59 14.51 22.15
C ASP A 51 6.44 16.00 22.47
N ASN A 52 7.11 16.87 21.70
CA ASN A 52 7.14 18.30 21.96
C ASN A 52 6.73 19.11 20.71
N LEU A 53 6.52 20.40 20.93
CA LEU A 53 6.10 21.33 19.88
C LEU A 53 7.20 21.60 18.85
N SER A 54 8.48 21.57 19.26
CA SER A 54 9.61 21.86 18.38
C SER A 54 9.73 20.85 17.23
N ASP A 55 9.21 19.65 17.41
CA ASP A 55 9.35 18.55 16.46
C ASP A 55 8.09 18.35 15.60
N MET A 56 7.13 19.29 15.67
CA MET A 56 5.85 19.21 14.94
C MET A 56 6.02 19.06 13.43
N VAL A 57 7.06 19.64 12.80
CA VAL A 57 7.25 19.50 11.33
C VAL A 57 7.41 18.03 10.99
N PHE A 58 8.28 17.34 11.72
CA PHE A 58 8.62 15.94 11.46
C PHE A 58 7.46 15.03 11.78
N LEU A 59 6.73 15.32 12.87
CA LEU A 59 5.50 14.63 13.21
C LEU A 59 4.46 14.76 12.08
N VAL A 60 4.15 15.99 11.64
CA VAL A 60 3.19 16.24 10.56
C VAL A 60 3.65 15.57 9.26
N TYR A 61 4.92 15.73 8.89
CA TYR A 61 5.49 15.13 7.68
C TYR A 61 5.30 13.62 7.65
N ALA A 62 5.68 12.94 8.73
CA ALA A 62 5.64 11.48 8.79
C ALA A 62 4.21 10.95 8.74
N VAL A 63 3.30 11.57 9.50
CA VAL A 63 1.90 11.17 9.56
C VAL A 63 1.18 11.47 8.25
N GLN A 64 1.50 12.59 7.60
CA GLN A 64 1.00 12.93 6.26
C GLN A 64 1.43 11.88 5.23
N HIS A 65 2.72 11.54 5.17
CA HIS A 65 3.21 10.54 4.22
C HIS A 65 2.62 9.15 4.49
N ALA A 66 2.46 8.77 5.77
CA ALA A 66 1.77 7.53 6.13
C ALA A 66 0.31 7.53 5.64
N SER A 67 -0.37 8.67 5.77
CA SER A 67 -1.76 8.86 5.30
C SER A 67 -1.87 8.76 3.78
N GLU A 68 -0.89 9.28 3.04
CA GLU A 68 -0.85 9.22 1.57
C GLU A 68 -0.63 7.79 1.03
N LEU A 69 0.08 6.94 1.79
CA LEU A 69 0.31 5.54 1.45
C LEU A 69 -0.88 4.63 1.83
N MET A 70 -1.67 5.04 2.82
CA MET A 70 -2.78 4.24 3.36
C MET A 70 -3.80 3.77 2.30
N PRO A 71 -4.23 4.58 1.32
CA PRO A 71 -5.14 4.13 0.26
C PRO A 71 -4.62 2.93 -0.54
N ASN A 72 -3.31 2.85 -0.80
CA ASN A 72 -2.71 1.72 -1.50
C ASN A 72 -2.80 0.45 -0.63
N VAL A 73 -2.50 0.58 0.67
CA VAL A 73 -2.62 -0.51 1.64
C VAL A 73 -4.06 -0.97 1.77
N LEU A 74 -5.04 -0.06 1.77
CA LEU A 74 -6.46 -0.41 1.82
C LEU A 74 -6.93 -1.16 0.57
N ALA A 75 -6.43 -0.77 -0.61
CA ALA A 75 -6.79 -1.38 -1.89
C ALA A 75 -6.11 -2.74 -2.15
N ASP A 76 -5.08 -3.10 -1.39
CA ASP A 76 -4.38 -4.39 -1.55
C ASP A 76 -5.11 -5.51 -0.79
N ASP A 77 -5.81 -6.37 -1.53
CA ASP A 77 -6.58 -7.50 -0.98
C ASP A 77 -5.70 -8.57 -0.30
N ARG A 78 -4.37 -8.54 -0.50
CA ARG A 78 -3.44 -9.48 0.13
C ARG A 78 -3.13 -9.14 1.58
N ILE A 79 -3.42 -7.90 2.00
CA ILE A 79 -3.15 -7.42 3.36
C ILE A 79 -4.34 -7.75 4.25
N ASP A 80 -4.08 -8.36 5.40
CA ASP A 80 -5.10 -8.71 6.40
C ASP A 80 -5.90 -7.49 6.86
N SER A 81 -7.22 -7.65 7.04
CA SER A 81 -8.10 -6.55 7.45
C SER A 81 -7.73 -5.98 8.82
N ASN A 82 -7.33 -6.82 9.78
CA ASN A 82 -6.93 -6.34 11.11
C ASN A 82 -5.65 -5.51 11.03
N LYS A 83 -4.74 -5.86 10.11
CA LYS A 83 -3.53 -5.08 9.85
C LYS A 83 -3.89 -3.69 9.28
N LYS A 84 -4.81 -3.63 8.32
CA LYS A 84 -5.30 -2.36 7.75
C LYS A 84 -5.91 -1.48 8.85
N GLU A 85 -6.82 -2.03 9.64
CA GLU A 85 -7.48 -1.32 10.75
C GLU A 85 -6.49 -0.83 11.80
N THR A 86 -5.49 -1.66 12.15
CA THR A 86 -4.41 -1.28 13.07
C THR A 86 -3.64 -0.07 12.55
N LEU A 87 -3.23 -0.06 11.28
CA LEU A 87 -2.48 1.07 10.71
C LEU A 87 -3.34 2.32 10.63
N GLN A 88 -4.62 2.21 10.27
CA GLN A 88 -5.56 3.34 10.31
C GLN A 88 -5.69 3.91 11.71
N ALA A 89 -5.85 3.04 12.72
CA ALA A 89 -5.98 3.48 14.10
C ALA A 89 -4.73 4.21 14.61
N GLN A 90 -3.55 3.75 14.21
CA GLN A 90 -2.28 4.38 14.56
C GLN A 90 -2.12 5.74 13.87
N ILE A 91 -2.40 5.82 12.56
CA ILE A 91 -2.38 7.10 11.83
C ILE A 91 -3.36 8.09 12.45
N ALA A 92 -4.59 7.65 12.75
CA ALA A 92 -5.61 8.47 13.38
C ALA A 92 -5.17 8.96 14.77
N TYR A 93 -4.55 8.10 15.59
CA TYR A 93 -3.99 8.51 16.88
C TYR A 93 -2.96 9.64 16.72
N GLN A 94 -2.07 9.53 15.73
CA GLN A 94 -1.04 10.54 15.49
C GLN A 94 -1.63 11.87 14.99
N TRP A 95 -2.64 11.83 14.10
CA TRP A 95 -3.38 13.04 13.74
C TRP A 95 -4.09 13.66 14.93
N GLY A 96 -4.70 12.85 15.79
CA GLY A 96 -5.31 13.30 17.04
C GLY A 96 -4.31 14.03 17.94
N ARG A 97 -3.06 13.54 18.03
CA ARG A 97 -1.96 14.20 18.76
C ARG A 97 -1.53 15.52 18.11
N ILE A 98 -1.35 15.54 16.79
CA ILE A 98 -0.99 16.75 16.04
C ILE A 98 -2.03 17.84 16.33
N TYR A 99 -3.31 17.50 16.16
CA TYR A 99 -4.39 18.45 16.35
C TYR A 99 -4.54 18.92 17.80
N PHE A 100 -4.26 18.04 18.75
CA PHE A 100 -4.18 18.41 20.16
C PHE A 100 -3.09 19.47 20.40
N TYR A 101 -1.89 19.28 19.85
CA TYR A 101 -0.81 20.26 20.03
C TYR A 101 -1.14 21.60 19.36
N THR A 102 -1.84 21.59 18.23
CA THR A 102 -2.30 22.82 17.55
C THR A 102 -3.53 23.49 18.16
N GLU A 103 -4.02 23.01 19.31
CA GLU A 103 -5.26 23.49 19.93
C GLU A 103 -6.51 23.38 19.02
N ASN A 104 -6.48 22.52 18.00
CA ASN A 104 -7.64 22.21 17.16
C ASN A 104 -8.43 21.04 17.76
N TRP A 105 -9.21 21.36 18.79
CA TRP A 105 -9.83 20.36 19.65
C TRP A 105 -10.89 19.50 18.96
N GLU A 106 -11.60 20.04 17.96
CA GLU A 106 -12.65 19.31 17.24
C GLU A 106 -12.04 18.21 16.35
N GLU A 107 -11.03 18.56 15.56
CA GLU A 107 -10.29 17.57 14.76
C GLU A 107 -9.55 16.57 15.65
N SER A 108 -8.96 17.04 16.76
CA SER A 108 -8.33 16.15 17.73
C SER A 108 -9.32 15.12 18.28
N GLU A 109 -10.52 15.54 18.71
CA GLU A 109 -11.59 14.63 19.15
C GLU A 109 -11.92 13.61 18.06
N PHE A 110 -12.20 14.08 16.84
CA PHE A 110 -12.56 13.23 15.71
C PHE A 110 -11.53 12.12 15.48
N TYR A 111 -10.26 12.48 15.32
CA TYR A 111 -9.20 11.51 15.03
C TYR A 111 -8.89 10.56 16.20
N LEU A 112 -9.04 11.01 17.44
CA LEU A 112 -8.89 10.13 18.61
C LEU A 112 -10.06 9.14 18.71
N GLU A 113 -11.28 9.55 18.37
CA GLU A 113 -12.43 8.64 18.29
C GLU A 113 -12.30 7.63 17.15
N GLU A 114 -11.82 8.04 15.97
CA GLU A 114 -11.50 7.12 14.86
C GLU A 114 -10.41 6.12 15.26
N SER A 115 -9.38 6.57 15.99
CA SER A 115 -8.36 5.67 16.53
C SER A 115 -8.95 4.61 17.45
N ILE A 116 -9.84 5.01 18.37
CA ILE A 116 -10.54 4.08 19.27
C ILE A 116 -11.43 3.12 18.49
N ARG A 117 -12.10 3.60 17.43
CA ARG A 117 -13.02 2.79 16.62
C ARG A 117 -12.30 1.70 15.82
N TYR A 118 -11.17 2.03 15.21
CA TYR A 118 -10.43 1.11 14.33
C TYR A 118 -9.41 0.26 15.08
N SER A 119 -9.00 0.64 16.29
CA SER A 119 -7.97 -0.13 16.98
C SER A 119 -8.52 -1.42 17.57
N SER A 120 -7.91 -2.54 17.20
CA SER A 120 -8.03 -3.82 17.94
C SER A 120 -7.01 -3.94 19.08
N GLN A 121 -6.07 -2.98 19.19
CA GLN A 121 -4.99 -3.01 20.15
C GLN A 121 -5.30 -2.12 21.37
N GLU A 122 -5.46 -2.77 22.52
CA GLU A 122 -5.71 -2.11 23.82
C GLU A 122 -4.74 -0.97 24.14
N PHE A 123 -3.48 -1.09 23.71
CA PHE A 123 -2.50 -0.02 23.89
C PHE A 123 -2.96 1.31 23.26
N PHE A 124 -3.33 1.31 21.99
CA PHE A 124 -3.72 2.54 21.29
C PHE A 124 -5.07 3.07 21.77
N ILE A 125 -6.02 2.17 22.08
CA ILE A 125 -7.31 2.57 22.68
C ILE A 125 -7.06 3.36 23.97
N ARG A 126 -6.23 2.85 24.89
CA ARG A 126 -5.92 3.54 26.15
C ARG A 126 -5.24 4.89 25.93
N GLN A 127 -4.27 4.96 25.01
CA GLN A 127 -3.56 6.21 24.71
C GLN A 127 -4.49 7.26 24.10
N ALA A 128 -5.34 6.85 23.17
CA ALA A 128 -6.33 7.72 22.56
C ALA A 128 -7.34 8.22 23.60
N MET A 129 -7.84 7.33 24.48
CA MET A 129 -8.74 7.71 25.58
C MET A 129 -8.08 8.70 26.56
N LEU A 130 -6.82 8.46 26.97
CA LEU A 130 -6.08 9.39 27.83
C LEU A 130 -6.03 10.79 27.22
N ARG A 131 -5.72 10.90 25.94
CA ARG A 131 -5.67 12.17 25.22
C ARG A 131 -7.05 12.80 25.07
N LEU A 132 -8.07 11.98 24.80
CA LEU A 132 -9.45 12.43 24.62
C LEU A 132 -10.02 13.05 25.90
N ILE A 133 -9.65 12.54 27.08
CA ILE A 133 -9.98 13.18 28.37
C ILE A 133 -9.43 14.62 28.40
N SER A 134 -8.16 14.80 28.01
CA SER A 134 -7.53 16.13 27.96
C SER A 134 -8.21 17.05 26.95
N VAL A 135 -8.54 16.55 25.75
CA VAL A 135 -9.31 17.32 24.74
C VAL A 135 -10.64 17.83 25.32
N HIS A 136 -11.40 16.94 25.96
CA HIS A 136 -12.67 17.33 26.57
C HIS A 136 -12.51 18.31 27.74
N ILE A 137 -11.43 18.20 28.53
CA ILE A 137 -11.09 19.18 29.57
C ILE A 137 -10.84 20.56 28.96
N GLU A 138 -10.04 20.66 27.91
CA GLU A 138 -9.72 21.95 27.25
C GLU A 138 -10.96 22.62 26.65
N GLN A 139 -11.88 21.82 26.10
CA GLN A 139 -13.19 22.31 25.63
C GLN A 139 -14.21 22.53 26.75
N LYS A 140 -13.84 22.34 28.02
CA LYS A 140 -14.71 22.46 29.20
C LYS A 140 -15.93 21.53 29.16
N ARG A 141 -15.84 20.41 28.42
CA ARG A 141 -16.86 19.36 28.33
C ARG A 141 -16.65 18.32 29.42
N TYR A 142 -16.73 18.77 30.67
CA TYR A 142 -16.35 18.00 31.87
C TYR A 142 -17.10 16.67 32.02
N GLU A 143 -18.39 16.62 31.69
CA GLU A 143 -19.17 15.37 31.75
C GLU A 143 -18.67 14.33 30.73
N ARG A 144 -18.27 14.76 29.53
CA ARG A 144 -17.68 13.85 28.53
C ARG A 144 -16.30 13.36 29.00
N ALA A 145 -15.47 14.28 29.51
CA ALA A 145 -14.17 13.91 30.09
C ALA A 145 -14.33 12.87 31.22
N LEU A 146 -15.34 13.04 32.07
CA LEU A 146 -15.65 12.12 33.15
C LEU A 146 -16.09 10.75 32.60
N SER A 147 -16.98 10.72 31.62
CA SER A 147 -17.41 9.48 30.97
C SER A 147 -16.23 8.68 30.39
N VAL A 148 -15.33 9.35 29.66
CA VAL A 148 -14.14 8.69 29.08
C VAL A 148 -13.19 8.21 30.19
N SER A 149 -12.98 9.01 31.23
CA SER A 149 -12.11 8.64 32.35
C SER A 149 -12.60 7.42 33.13
N ASN A 150 -13.91 7.31 33.39
CA ASN A 150 -14.50 6.14 34.04
C ASN A 150 -14.32 4.89 33.18
N ARG A 151 -14.62 4.97 31.89
CA ARG A 151 -14.41 3.87 30.94
C ARG A 151 -12.94 3.43 30.87
N LEU A 152 -12.00 4.37 31.02
CA LEU A 152 -10.57 4.05 31.02
C LEU A 152 -10.14 3.37 32.34
N LEU A 153 -10.70 3.78 33.48
CA LEU A 153 -10.39 3.20 34.79
C LEU A 153 -10.88 1.75 34.95
N GLU A 154 -11.93 1.38 34.21
CA GLU A 154 -12.46 0.01 34.10
C GLU A 154 -11.53 -0.92 33.30
N ARG A 155 -10.62 -0.36 32.51
CA ARG A 155 -9.63 -1.13 31.74
C ARG A 155 -8.42 -1.48 32.57
N ASP A 156 -7.69 -2.49 32.09
CA ASP A 156 -6.36 -2.80 32.61
C ASP A 156 -5.37 -1.72 32.15
N ILE A 157 -4.93 -0.90 33.09
CA ILE A 157 -4.05 0.25 32.91
C ILE A 157 -2.97 0.24 34.01
N SER A 158 -1.81 0.80 33.71
CA SER A 158 -0.71 0.88 34.70
C SER A 158 -1.09 1.79 35.89
N ASN A 159 -0.39 1.64 37.02
CA ASN A 159 -0.56 2.52 38.17
C ASN A 159 -0.31 3.99 37.82
N LEU A 160 0.71 4.28 37.02
CA LEU A 160 0.98 5.63 36.51
C LEU A 160 -0.18 6.18 35.67
N GLN A 161 -0.74 5.39 34.76
CA GLN A 161 -1.91 5.80 33.98
C GLN A 161 -3.12 6.05 34.89
N ARG A 162 -3.36 5.15 35.85
CA ARG A 162 -4.45 5.28 36.83
C ARG A 162 -4.30 6.54 37.69
N TYR A 163 -3.09 6.83 38.15
CA TYR A 163 -2.75 8.06 38.85
C TYR A 163 -3.12 9.29 38.01
N ASN A 164 -2.64 9.35 36.76
CA ASN A 164 -2.89 10.48 35.86
C ASN A 164 -4.40 10.70 35.61
N VAL A 165 -5.15 9.62 35.41
CA VAL A 165 -6.60 9.69 35.21
C VAL A 165 -7.32 10.18 36.46
N LEU A 166 -6.93 9.72 37.65
CA LEU A 166 -7.54 10.13 38.92
C LEU A 166 -7.24 11.60 39.26
N VAL A 167 -6.04 12.10 38.93
CA VAL A 167 -5.72 13.53 39.05
C VAL A 167 -6.61 14.35 38.10
N GLN A 168 -6.77 13.91 36.85
CA GLN A 168 -7.69 14.58 35.91
C GLN A 168 -9.15 14.52 36.39
N GLN A 169 -9.60 13.40 36.96
CA GLN A 169 -10.94 13.32 37.58
C GLN A 169 -11.09 14.29 38.75
N ALA A 170 -10.07 14.43 39.61
CA ALA A 170 -10.10 15.39 40.70
C ALA A 170 -10.27 16.83 40.18
N TYR A 171 -9.50 17.20 39.15
CA TYR A 171 -9.65 18.47 38.46
C TYR A 171 -11.07 18.63 37.88
N ILE A 172 -11.56 17.64 37.13
CA ILE A 172 -12.90 17.67 36.50
C ILE A 172 -14.00 17.88 37.55
N TYR A 173 -13.99 17.09 38.64
CA TYR A 173 -14.97 17.23 39.71
C TYR A 173 -14.86 18.58 40.43
N ARG A 174 -13.64 19.12 40.60
CA ARG A 174 -13.45 20.47 41.15
C ARG A 174 -14.07 21.53 40.23
N MET A 175 -13.89 21.43 38.91
CA MET A 175 -14.53 22.33 37.95
C MET A 175 -16.06 22.21 37.94
N LEU A 176 -16.59 21.02 38.23
CA LEU A 176 -18.01 20.77 38.45
C LEU A 176 -18.51 21.14 39.87
N SER A 177 -17.64 21.73 40.70
CA SER A 177 -17.94 22.07 42.10
C SER A 177 -18.35 20.87 42.99
N ASN A 178 -18.02 19.64 42.59
CA ASN A 178 -18.25 18.45 43.39
C ASN A 178 -17.04 18.15 44.29
N VAL A 179 -16.97 18.87 45.41
CA VAL A 179 -15.86 18.79 46.39
C VAL A 179 -15.61 17.37 46.88
N THR A 180 -16.68 16.61 47.16
CA THR A 180 -16.55 15.25 47.72
C THR A 180 -15.89 14.28 46.72
N ALA A 181 -16.37 14.26 45.48
CA ALA A 181 -15.81 13.39 44.44
C ALA A 181 -14.41 13.84 44.00
N ALA A 182 -14.16 15.15 43.97
CA ALA A 182 -12.83 15.70 43.71
C ALA A 182 -11.82 15.23 44.76
N ARG A 183 -12.18 15.33 46.04
CA ARG A 183 -11.34 14.89 47.16
C ARG A 183 -11.07 13.38 47.12
N ASP A 184 -12.10 12.56 46.89
CA ASP A 184 -11.92 11.11 46.77
C ASP A 184 -10.93 10.75 45.64
N SER A 185 -11.12 11.36 44.47
CA SER A 185 -10.27 11.10 43.30
C SER A 185 -8.82 11.50 43.57
N ALA A 186 -8.58 12.68 44.15
CA ALA A 186 -7.23 13.16 44.47
C ALA A 186 -6.57 12.32 45.57
N GLN A 187 -7.31 11.89 46.60
CA GLN A 187 -6.79 11.02 47.65
C GLN A 187 -6.42 9.63 47.12
N ARG A 188 -7.24 9.07 46.23
CA ARG A 188 -6.93 7.81 45.55
C ARG A 188 -5.70 7.92 44.67
N ALA A 189 -5.55 9.02 43.92
CA ALA A 189 -4.32 9.30 43.17
C ALA A 189 -3.11 9.37 44.12
N LEU A 190 -3.21 10.13 45.20
CA LEU A 190 -2.11 10.25 46.17
C LEU A 190 -1.72 8.91 46.79
N ARG A 191 -2.68 8.04 47.12
CA ARG A 191 -2.40 6.68 47.62
C ARG A 191 -1.61 5.86 46.61
N ILE A 192 -1.99 5.90 45.33
CA ILE A 192 -1.23 5.21 44.27
C ILE A 192 0.21 5.73 44.21
N ALA A 193 0.42 7.04 44.28
CA ALA A 193 1.77 7.60 44.23
C ALA A 193 2.64 7.17 45.43
N VAL A 194 2.04 7.06 46.62
CA VAL A 194 2.74 6.56 47.80
C VAL A 194 3.08 5.07 47.66
N ASP A 195 2.17 4.26 47.10
CA ASP A 195 2.32 2.81 47.02
C ASP A 195 3.22 2.36 45.84
N ALA A 196 3.22 3.09 44.72
CA ALA A 196 3.82 2.65 43.46
C ALA A 196 5.30 3.04 43.27
N LEU A 197 5.89 3.88 44.14
CA LEU A 197 7.27 4.41 44.07
C LEU A 197 7.66 5.13 42.76
N ASP A 198 6.80 5.16 41.72
CA ASP A 198 7.07 5.76 40.41
C ASP A 198 6.51 7.18 40.26
N ALA A 199 5.37 7.48 40.90
CA ALA A 199 4.74 8.79 40.88
C ALA A 199 5.13 9.62 42.11
N THR A 200 5.33 10.92 41.92
CA THR A 200 5.72 11.85 42.98
C THR A 200 4.54 12.27 43.87
N GLY A 201 3.31 12.11 43.38
CA GLY A 201 2.09 12.57 44.06
C GLY A 201 1.90 14.09 44.06
N PHE A 202 2.77 14.83 43.37
CA PHE A 202 2.77 16.29 43.36
C PHE A 202 1.45 16.89 42.89
N ASP A 203 0.97 16.46 41.73
CA ASP A 203 -0.26 17.00 41.15
C ASP A 203 -1.48 16.70 42.02
N ALA A 204 -1.52 15.51 42.64
CA ALA A 204 -2.56 15.16 43.59
C ALA A 204 -2.54 16.06 44.84
N MET A 205 -1.36 16.38 45.39
CA MET A 205 -1.24 17.31 46.53
C MET A 205 -1.61 18.74 46.15
N LEU A 206 -1.19 19.21 44.97
CA LEU A 206 -1.56 20.54 44.47
C LEU A 206 -3.08 20.65 44.28
N GLU A 207 -3.71 19.65 43.66
CA GLU A 207 -5.15 19.59 43.47
C GLU A 207 -5.91 19.49 44.80
N LEU A 208 -5.43 18.71 45.78
CA LEU A 208 -6.03 18.69 47.12
C LEU A 208 -6.06 20.09 47.74
N GLY A 209 -4.99 20.88 47.58
CA GLY A 209 -5.00 22.26 48.05
C GLY A 209 -6.06 23.12 47.36
N HIS A 210 -6.21 23.01 46.03
CA HIS A 210 -7.27 23.71 45.29
C HIS A 210 -8.68 23.27 45.70
N ILE A 211 -8.88 21.98 45.97
CA ILE A 211 -10.15 21.42 46.44
C ILE A 211 -10.50 21.97 47.83
N GLU A 212 -9.51 22.10 48.73
CA GLU A 212 -9.75 22.66 50.06
C GLU A 212 -10.04 24.16 50.02
N VAL A 213 -9.45 24.93 49.08
CA VAL A 213 -9.88 26.33 48.85
C VAL A 213 -11.34 26.38 48.44
N LEU A 214 -11.75 25.54 47.47
CA LEU A 214 -13.14 25.47 47.03
C LEU A 214 -14.10 25.06 48.17
N ALA A 215 -13.62 24.24 49.10
CA ALA A 215 -14.37 23.83 50.29
C ALA A 215 -14.41 24.92 51.39
N GLY A 216 -13.72 26.05 51.22
CA GLY A 216 -13.60 27.12 52.23
C GLY A 216 -12.57 26.84 53.33
N ASN A 217 -11.71 25.83 53.16
CA ASN A 217 -10.74 25.38 54.16
C ASN A 217 -9.33 25.88 53.85
N SER A 218 -9.10 27.19 53.94
CA SER A 218 -7.81 27.82 53.62
C SER A 218 -6.61 27.23 54.39
N VAL A 219 -6.81 26.82 55.65
CA VAL A 219 -5.74 26.19 56.47
C VAL A 219 -5.30 24.86 55.88
N GLN A 220 -6.25 24.01 55.47
CA GLN A 220 -5.92 22.72 54.86
C GLN A 220 -5.36 22.88 53.46
N ALA A 221 -5.85 23.87 52.70
CA ALA A 221 -5.28 24.19 51.40
C ALA A 221 -3.79 24.51 51.48
N LYS A 222 -3.43 25.41 52.41
CA LYS A 222 -2.04 25.76 52.68
C LYS A 222 -1.22 24.54 53.10
N SER A 223 -1.73 23.71 54.02
CA SER A 223 -1.03 22.51 54.48
C SER A 223 -0.71 21.54 53.33
N TRP A 224 -1.64 21.33 52.39
CA TRP A 224 -1.40 20.49 51.22
C TRP A 224 -0.32 21.05 50.30
N TRP A 225 -0.32 22.36 50.05
CA TRP A 225 0.71 22.98 49.23
C TRP A 225 2.07 23.03 49.92
N GLU A 226 2.16 23.26 51.23
CA GLU A 226 3.41 23.17 51.99
C GLU A 226 4.01 21.76 51.94
N ARG A 227 3.15 20.73 52.00
CA ARG A 227 3.58 19.35 51.81
C ARG A 227 4.10 19.11 50.39
N ALA A 228 3.38 19.59 49.37
CA ALA A 228 3.82 19.48 47.97
C ALA A 228 5.17 20.17 47.75
N TYR A 229 5.38 21.35 48.34
CA TYR A 229 6.65 22.06 48.31
C TYR A 229 7.77 21.25 48.96
N THR A 230 7.54 20.73 50.17
CA THR A 230 8.56 19.99 50.92
C THR A 230 9.03 18.76 50.13
N GLU A 231 8.08 17.99 49.59
CA GLU A 231 8.38 16.83 48.74
C GLU A 231 9.07 17.22 47.43
N ALA A 232 8.66 18.35 46.83
CA ALA A 232 9.28 18.89 45.63
C ALA A 232 10.75 19.27 45.85
N ILE A 233 11.08 19.89 46.99
CA ILE A 233 12.48 20.22 47.35
C ILE A 233 13.30 18.93 47.53
N ILE A 234 12.78 17.94 48.26
CA ILE A 234 13.46 16.65 48.48
C ILE A 234 13.80 15.97 47.15
N ARG A 235 12.89 16.03 46.18
CA ARG A 235 13.05 15.40 44.85
C ARG A 235 13.60 16.35 43.78
N SER A 236 14.09 17.54 44.16
CA SER A 236 14.66 18.54 43.24
C SER A 236 13.72 18.97 42.10
N SER A 237 12.41 19.02 42.36
CA SER A 237 11.40 19.50 41.43
C SER A 237 11.13 21.00 41.62
N ASN A 238 12.05 21.83 41.12
CA ASN A 238 11.97 23.30 41.19
C ASN A 238 10.63 23.85 40.66
N GLN A 239 10.12 23.21 39.59
CA GLN A 239 8.82 23.51 39.03
C GLN A 239 7.70 23.38 40.07
N THR A 240 7.54 22.21 40.65
CA THR A 240 6.49 21.94 41.65
C THR A 240 6.67 22.78 42.92
N ALA A 241 7.91 23.08 43.29
CA ALA A 241 8.20 23.96 44.42
C ALA A 241 7.70 25.40 44.17
N ALA A 242 8.00 25.98 43.00
CA ALA A 242 7.49 27.29 42.58
C ALA A 242 5.96 27.32 42.54
N GLN A 243 5.40 26.31 41.84
CA GLN A 243 4.10 25.67 42.08
C GLN A 243 3.32 26.07 43.34
N ALA A 244 3.63 25.27 44.36
CA ALA A 244 3.04 25.32 45.68
C ALA A 244 3.20 26.69 46.35
N MET A 245 4.38 27.31 46.25
CA MET A 245 4.63 28.61 46.88
C MET A 245 3.79 29.72 46.27
N TYR A 246 3.62 29.73 44.95
CA TYR A 246 2.72 30.67 44.29
C TYR A 246 1.25 30.44 44.69
N ASN A 247 0.81 29.19 44.81
CA ASN A 247 -0.55 28.90 45.28
C ASN A 247 -0.79 29.42 46.71
N ILE A 248 0.19 29.25 47.61
CA ILE A 248 0.14 29.81 48.98
C ILE A 248 0.12 31.34 48.93
N ALA A 249 0.94 31.97 48.07
CA ALA A 249 0.94 33.41 47.87
C ALA A 249 -0.43 33.93 47.42
N SER A 250 -1.03 33.29 46.40
CA SER A 250 -2.37 33.64 45.90
C SER A 250 -3.41 33.52 47.01
N LEU A 251 -3.37 32.46 47.81
CA LEU A 251 -4.30 32.29 48.92
C LEU A 251 -4.16 33.41 49.97
N HIS A 252 -2.94 33.79 50.34
CA HIS A 252 -2.72 34.90 51.26
C HIS A 252 -3.19 36.23 50.68
N ARG A 253 -3.01 36.46 49.37
CA ARG A 253 -3.56 37.64 48.68
C ARG A 253 -5.09 37.66 48.77
N ASP A 254 -5.73 36.55 48.44
CA ASP A 254 -7.20 36.45 48.42
C ASP A 254 -7.80 36.61 49.84
N LEU A 255 -7.01 36.33 50.89
CA LEU A 255 -7.34 36.59 52.29
C LEU A 255 -7.01 38.02 52.76
N GLY A 256 -6.42 38.87 51.92
CA GLY A 256 -5.98 40.24 52.25
C GLY A 256 -4.64 40.33 53.01
N ASN A 257 -3.93 39.21 53.18
CA ASN A 257 -2.64 39.16 53.87
C ASN A 257 -1.48 39.44 52.89
N LEU A 258 -1.43 40.68 52.39
CA LEU A 258 -0.52 41.07 51.31
C LEU A 258 0.97 40.89 51.64
N ALA A 259 1.38 41.13 52.89
CA ALA A 259 2.77 40.95 53.31
C ALA A 259 3.23 39.49 53.24
N ASP A 260 2.38 38.55 53.69
CA ASP A 260 2.66 37.11 53.58
C ASP A 260 2.64 36.66 52.12
N ALA A 261 1.65 37.14 51.36
CA ALA A 261 1.52 36.84 49.94
C ALA A 261 2.79 37.23 49.17
N TYR A 262 3.35 38.41 49.46
CA TYR A 262 4.62 38.87 48.93
C TYR A 262 5.78 37.93 49.28
N GLN A 263 5.93 37.55 50.54
CA GLN A 263 7.01 36.64 50.98
C GLN A 263 6.95 35.30 50.24
N TYR A 264 5.76 34.71 50.12
CA TYR A 264 5.59 33.43 49.41
C TYR A 264 5.80 33.58 47.89
N ALA A 265 5.40 34.70 47.28
CA ALA A 265 5.66 34.95 45.86
C ALA A 265 7.16 35.09 45.56
N GLN A 266 7.92 35.72 46.47
CA GLN A 266 9.39 35.75 46.36
C GLN A 266 10.00 34.36 46.48
N GLN A 267 9.51 33.54 47.42
CA GLN A 267 9.95 32.15 47.53
C GLN A 267 9.66 31.35 46.25
N ALA A 268 8.49 31.55 45.64
CA ALA A 268 8.15 30.93 44.37
C ALA A 268 9.14 31.35 43.25
N LEU A 269 9.50 32.63 43.21
CA LEU A 269 10.46 33.16 42.22
C LEU A 269 11.86 32.55 42.36
N LEU A 270 12.33 32.32 43.59
CA LEU A 270 13.63 31.66 43.85
C LEU A 270 13.68 30.22 43.30
N GLN A 271 12.53 29.59 43.13
CA GLN A 271 12.43 28.23 42.59
C GLN A 271 12.27 28.22 41.06
N ILE A 272 12.09 29.37 40.41
CA ILE A 272 12.01 29.43 38.94
C ILE A 272 13.42 29.52 38.37
N ALA A 273 13.79 28.56 37.52
CA ALA A 273 15.06 28.52 36.82
C ALA A 273 14.89 28.06 35.36
N GLY A 274 15.71 28.61 34.45
CA GLY A 274 15.72 28.28 33.03
C GLY A 274 14.54 28.84 32.23
N ASP A 275 14.41 28.40 30.98
CA ASP A 275 13.33 28.81 30.05
C ASP A 275 11.95 28.23 30.42
N GLN A 276 11.88 27.41 31.47
CA GLN A 276 10.65 26.75 31.86
C GLN A 276 9.87 27.59 32.87
N ARG A 277 8.89 28.30 32.31
CA ARG A 277 7.53 28.59 32.83
C ARG A 277 7.16 30.04 32.63
N ASP A 278 7.10 30.48 31.38
CA ASP A 278 6.66 31.84 31.07
C ASP A 278 5.33 32.21 31.74
N ARG A 279 4.38 31.27 31.86
CA ARG A 279 3.10 31.56 32.53
C ARG A 279 3.24 31.84 34.02
N LEU A 280 3.83 30.92 34.78
CA LEU A 280 4.02 31.09 36.22
C LEU A 280 4.96 32.27 36.53
N PHE A 281 5.99 32.46 35.69
CA PHE A 281 6.88 33.60 35.76
C PHE A 281 6.10 34.91 35.57
N SER A 282 5.30 35.02 34.51
CA SER A 282 4.41 36.16 34.28
C SER A 282 3.48 36.42 35.46
N ASP A 283 2.81 35.38 35.95
CA ASP A 283 1.83 35.50 37.03
C ASP A 283 2.46 35.99 38.34
N ILE A 284 3.63 35.46 38.72
CA ILE A 284 4.38 35.90 39.90
C ILE A 284 4.85 37.35 39.73
N HIS A 285 5.39 37.73 38.56
CA HIS A 285 5.86 39.10 38.33
C HIS A 285 4.71 40.10 38.28
N PHE A 286 3.56 39.71 37.74
CA PHE A 286 2.36 40.55 37.76
C PHE A 286 1.88 40.76 39.20
N PHE A 287 1.82 39.70 40.00
CA PHE A 287 1.49 39.80 41.42
C PHE A 287 2.46 40.71 42.20
N LEU A 288 3.78 40.55 42.00
CA LEU A 288 4.78 41.40 42.65
C LEU A 288 4.67 42.85 42.21
N SER A 289 4.38 43.10 40.92
CA SER A 289 4.12 44.45 40.41
C SER A 289 2.94 45.10 41.13
N ASP A 290 1.83 44.39 41.26
CA ASP A 290 0.62 44.87 41.93
C ASP A 290 0.91 45.24 43.39
N TYR A 291 1.61 44.37 44.11
CA TYR A 291 2.06 44.64 45.47
C TYR A 291 2.87 45.94 45.57
N TYR A 292 3.87 46.13 44.69
CA TYR A 292 4.68 47.35 44.71
C TYR A 292 3.90 48.62 44.32
N LEU A 293 2.90 48.50 43.44
CA LEU A 293 1.99 49.61 43.13
C LEU A 293 1.20 50.05 44.36
N GLU A 294 0.65 49.09 45.10
CA GLU A 294 -0.10 49.38 46.34
C GLU A 294 0.76 50.04 47.42
N GLN A 295 2.06 49.74 47.46
CA GLN A 295 3.02 50.39 48.36
C GLN A 295 3.53 51.76 47.86
N GLY A 296 3.11 52.21 46.67
CA GLY A 296 3.59 53.46 46.06
C GLY A 296 5.04 53.38 45.53
N LEU A 297 5.57 52.18 45.37
CA LEU A 297 6.94 51.90 44.89
C LEU A 297 6.92 51.68 43.38
N TYR A 298 6.67 52.77 42.65
CA TYR A 298 6.40 52.73 41.20
C TYR A 298 7.57 52.20 40.35
N ARG A 299 8.82 52.41 40.78
CA ARG A 299 10.00 51.99 40.02
C ARG A 299 10.13 50.47 40.03
N GLU A 300 9.97 49.86 41.19
CA GLU A 300 9.98 48.42 41.41
C GLU A 300 8.81 47.78 40.68
N ALA A 301 7.60 48.32 40.85
CA ALA A 301 6.41 47.88 40.13
C ALA A 301 6.63 47.84 38.61
N PHE A 302 7.16 48.91 38.03
CA PHE A 302 7.43 48.97 36.60
C PHE A 302 8.43 47.91 36.13
N ALA A 303 9.47 47.62 36.92
CA ALA A 303 10.44 46.59 36.59
C ALA A 303 9.81 45.19 36.55
N PHE A 304 8.97 44.85 37.53
CA PHE A 304 8.25 43.59 37.57
C PHE A 304 7.22 43.48 36.44
N LEU A 305 6.48 44.57 36.15
CA LEU A 305 5.52 44.60 35.05
C LEU A 305 6.20 44.36 33.69
N LYS A 306 7.39 44.94 33.47
CA LYS A 306 8.15 44.73 32.24
C LYS A 306 8.53 43.25 32.05
N LEU A 307 9.01 42.59 33.10
CA LEU A 307 9.35 41.17 33.05
C LEU A 307 8.12 40.28 32.78
N ALA A 308 6.98 40.61 33.39
CA ALA A 308 5.72 39.94 33.10
C ALA A 308 5.30 40.11 31.63
N GLN A 309 5.41 41.33 31.09
CA GLN A 309 5.09 41.63 29.69
C GLN A 309 6.00 40.91 28.70
N GLU A 310 7.31 40.88 28.95
CA GLU A 310 8.26 40.14 28.10
C GLU A 310 7.92 38.65 28.04
N SER A 311 7.53 38.06 29.18
CA SER A 311 7.10 36.68 29.25
C SER A 311 5.76 36.43 28.55
N GLN A 312 4.79 37.34 28.71
CA GLN A 312 3.53 37.29 27.94
C GLN A 312 3.74 37.42 26.44
N GLN A 313 4.70 38.25 26.00
CA GLN A 313 5.05 38.37 24.58
C GLN A 313 5.63 37.06 24.04
N ARG A 314 6.51 36.38 24.78
CA ARG A 314 7.00 35.05 24.38
C ARG A 314 5.87 34.04 24.25
N ILE A 315 4.94 33.99 25.22
CA ILE A 315 3.74 33.12 25.14
C ILE A 315 2.92 33.44 23.90
N LEU A 316 2.65 34.73 23.64
CA LEU A 316 1.86 35.16 22.49
C LEU A 316 2.55 34.83 21.17
N GLU A 317 3.87 34.96 21.10
CA GLU A 317 4.66 34.60 19.92
C GLU A 317 4.61 33.10 19.67
N THR A 318 4.77 32.27 20.70
CA THR A 318 4.57 30.81 20.60
C THR A 318 3.16 30.47 20.14
N LYS A 319 2.14 31.16 20.66
CA LYS A 319 0.75 30.96 20.21
C LYS A 319 0.54 31.38 18.75
N ARG A 320 1.10 32.51 18.32
CA ARG A 320 1.04 32.93 16.90
C ARG A 320 1.71 31.93 15.98
N GLN A 321 2.86 31.39 16.39
CA GLN A 321 3.49 30.29 15.67
C GLN A 321 2.51 29.12 15.59
N MET A 322 1.94 28.66 16.72
CA MET A 322 0.93 27.60 16.72
C MET A 322 -0.21 27.83 15.72
N ASP A 323 -0.81 29.02 15.71
CA ASP A 323 -1.91 29.36 14.81
C ASP A 323 -1.50 29.26 13.33
N GLN A 324 -0.29 29.73 13.00
CA GLN A 324 0.28 29.59 11.65
C GLN A 324 0.47 28.13 11.27
N TRP A 325 1.00 27.33 12.19
CA TRP A 325 1.21 25.90 12.00
C TRP A 325 -0.11 25.16 11.77
N THR A 326 -1.12 25.47 12.55
CA THR A 326 -2.49 24.94 12.40
C THR A 326 -3.03 25.24 11.00
N THR A 327 -2.89 26.49 10.55
CA THR A 327 -3.34 26.92 9.23
C THR A 327 -2.62 26.16 8.11
N ASN A 328 -1.31 25.96 8.26
CA ASN A 328 -0.51 25.22 7.29
C ASN A 328 -0.87 23.73 7.26
N ILE A 329 -1.10 23.11 8.41
CA ILE A 329 -1.52 21.71 8.52
C ILE A 329 -2.87 21.51 7.83
N ASN A 330 -3.85 22.37 8.11
CA ASN A 330 -5.17 22.31 7.46
C ASN A 330 -5.04 22.47 5.93
N ALA A 331 -4.22 23.41 5.47
CA ALA A 331 -3.97 23.61 4.04
C ALA A 331 -3.28 22.41 3.37
N LEU A 332 -2.36 21.74 4.08
CA LEU A 332 -1.72 20.51 3.61
C LEU A 332 -2.76 19.39 3.49
N GLN A 333 -3.61 19.21 4.49
CA GLN A 333 -4.65 18.20 4.50
C GLN A 333 -5.66 18.44 3.35
N ASP A 334 -6.17 19.66 3.19
CA ASP A 334 -7.04 20.04 2.06
C ASP A 334 -6.39 19.74 0.71
N SER A 335 -5.09 20.03 0.59
CA SER A 335 -4.34 19.75 -0.64
C SER A 335 -4.21 18.26 -0.90
N SER A 336 -4.04 17.46 0.17
CA SER A 336 -3.91 16.01 0.11
C SER A 336 -5.24 15.33 -0.18
N ASP A 337 -6.35 15.83 0.35
CA ASP A 337 -7.70 15.36 0.00
C ASP A 337 -8.01 15.65 -1.47
N VAL A 338 -7.56 16.80 -1.99
CA VAL A 338 -7.67 17.15 -3.41
C VAL A 338 -6.79 16.24 -4.29
N THR A 339 -5.57 15.88 -3.87
CA THR A 339 -4.72 14.96 -4.63
C THR A 339 -5.22 13.52 -4.54
N LEU A 340 -5.70 13.10 -3.37
CA LEU A 340 -6.29 11.80 -3.14
C LEU A 340 -7.55 11.62 -3.97
N THR A 341 -8.48 12.59 -3.94
CA THR A 341 -9.67 12.57 -4.79
C THR A 341 -9.33 12.58 -6.29
N LYS A 342 -8.28 13.29 -6.71
CA LYS A 342 -7.79 13.23 -8.11
C LYS A 342 -7.23 11.85 -8.46
N THR A 343 -6.50 11.22 -7.55
CA THR A 343 -5.89 9.91 -7.77
C THR A 343 -6.94 8.81 -7.78
N ILE A 344 -7.90 8.85 -6.85
CA ILE A 344 -9.09 8.00 -6.83
C ILE A 344 -9.90 8.19 -8.11
N ARG A 345 -10.16 9.43 -8.53
CA ARG A 345 -10.85 9.70 -9.82
C ARG A 345 -10.07 9.13 -11.00
N LYS A 346 -8.74 9.26 -11.02
CA LYS A 346 -7.91 8.69 -12.09
C LYS A 346 -8.00 7.16 -12.12
N TRP A 347 -7.95 6.50 -10.96
CA TRP A 347 -8.15 5.06 -10.84
C TRP A 347 -9.57 4.62 -11.25
N GLN A 348 -10.60 5.35 -10.84
CA GLN A 348 -11.99 5.10 -11.26
C GLN A 348 -12.16 5.25 -12.77
N ILE A 349 -11.59 6.31 -13.37
CA ILE A 349 -11.60 6.53 -14.82
C ILE A 349 -10.86 5.38 -15.52
N GLN A 350 -9.70 4.97 -15.02
CA GLN A 350 -8.96 3.84 -15.59
C GLN A 350 -9.79 2.54 -15.53
N ARG A 351 -10.48 2.29 -14.41
CA ARG A 351 -11.36 1.12 -14.25
C ARG A 351 -12.54 1.17 -15.23
N ILE A 352 -13.12 2.35 -15.45
CA ILE A 352 -14.18 2.56 -16.46
C ILE A 352 -13.64 2.29 -17.86
N ILE A 353 -12.45 2.80 -18.20
CA ILE A 353 -11.82 2.54 -19.51
C ILE A 353 -11.60 1.05 -19.72
N SER A 354 -11.06 0.34 -18.73
CA SER A 354 -10.87 -1.11 -18.81
C SER A 354 -12.18 -1.88 -18.95
N MET A 355 -13.25 -1.47 -18.24
CA MET A 355 -14.58 -2.07 -18.41
C MET A 355 -15.14 -1.82 -19.82
N VAL A 356 -15.01 -0.60 -20.35
CA VAL A 356 -15.45 -0.26 -21.71
C VAL A 356 -14.67 -1.07 -22.74
N GLN A 357 -13.35 -1.20 -22.60
CA GLN A 357 -12.53 -2.05 -23.46
C GLN A 357 -13.00 -3.51 -23.45
N LEU A 358 -13.31 -4.04 -22.26
CA LEU A 358 -13.78 -5.41 -22.12
C LEU A 358 -15.17 -5.62 -22.76
N ILE A 359 -16.07 -4.64 -22.64
CA ILE A 359 -17.36 -4.62 -23.33
C ILE A 359 -17.16 -4.55 -24.86
N VAL A 360 -16.25 -3.71 -25.35
CA VAL A 360 -15.95 -3.61 -26.79
C VAL A 360 -15.37 -4.92 -27.32
N ILE A 361 -14.44 -5.55 -26.60
CA ILE A 361 -13.90 -6.86 -26.94
C ILE A 361 -15.03 -7.90 -26.95
N PHE A 362 -15.91 -7.90 -25.96
CA PHE A 362 -17.05 -8.79 -25.89
C PHE A 362 -18.01 -8.60 -27.08
N ILE A 363 -18.32 -7.35 -27.45
CA ILE A 363 -19.13 -7.02 -28.63
C ILE A 363 -18.43 -7.49 -29.91
N LEU A 364 -17.12 -7.29 -30.04
CA LEU A 364 -16.34 -7.75 -31.19
C LEU A 364 -16.36 -9.28 -31.32
N VAL A 365 -16.13 -9.99 -30.21
CA VAL A 365 -16.21 -11.45 -30.15
C VAL A 365 -17.62 -11.93 -30.46
N PHE A 366 -18.65 -11.23 -29.97
CA PHE A 366 -20.05 -11.55 -30.25
C PHE A 366 -20.39 -11.32 -31.73
N LEU A 367 -19.93 -10.22 -32.33
CA LEU A 367 -20.09 -9.93 -33.75
C LEU A 367 -19.34 -10.93 -34.63
N LEU A 368 -18.11 -11.29 -34.26
CA LEU A 368 -17.35 -12.36 -34.90
C LEU A 368 -18.10 -13.68 -34.80
N PHE A 369 -18.59 -14.05 -33.62
CA PHE A 369 -19.41 -15.23 -33.42
C PHE A 369 -20.66 -15.21 -34.29
N PHE A 370 -21.35 -14.07 -34.40
CA PHE A 370 -22.54 -13.93 -35.23
C PHE A 370 -22.21 -13.98 -36.73
N PHE A 371 -21.09 -13.39 -37.14
CA PHE A 371 -20.59 -13.45 -38.51
C PHE A 371 -20.22 -14.89 -38.87
N PHE A 372 -19.46 -15.57 -38.02
CA PHE A 372 -19.14 -16.98 -38.19
C PHE A 372 -20.38 -17.85 -38.15
N ARG A 373 -21.35 -17.57 -37.28
CA ARG A 373 -22.63 -18.29 -37.22
C ARG A 373 -23.42 -18.10 -38.51
N LYS A 374 -23.52 -16.88 -39.04
CA LYS A 374 -24.23 -16.60 -40.30
C LYS A 374 -23.52 -17.26 -41.48
N ASN A 375 -22.19 -17.22 -41.50
CA ASN A 375 -21.40 -17.87 -42.54
C ASN A 375 -21.47 -19.41 -42.43
N TRP A 376 -21.56 -19.92 -41.20
CA TRP A 376 -21.80 -21.33 -40.89
C TRP A 376 -23.22 -21.74 -41.25
N GLU A 377 -24.25 -20.91 -41.05
CA GLU A 377 -25.62 -21.18 -41.48
C GLU A 377 -25.74 -21.15 -43.00
N ALA A 378 -25.04 -20.23 -43.68
CA ALA A 378 -24.95 -20.23 -45.15
C ALA A 378 -24.24 -21.49 -45.68
N GLN A 379 -23.12 -21.87 -45.06
CA GLN A 379 -22.42 -23.12 -45.37
C GLN A 379 -23.21 -24.36 -44.91
N SER A 380 -24.00 -24.31 -43.84
CA SER A 380 -24.76 -25.45 -43.33
C SER A 380 -26.00 -25.69 -44.17
N GLN A 381 -26.67 -24.65 -44.69
CA GLN A 381 -27.74 -24.84 -45.66
C GLN A 381 -27.23 -25.41 -46.99
N GLN A 382 -26.05 -24.97 -47.45
CA GLN A 382 -25.37 -25.63 -48.57
C GLN A 382 -24.98 -27.09 -48.24
N ARG A 383 -24.51 -27.36 -47.00
CA ARG A 383 -24.13 -28.71 -46.52
C ARG A 383 -25.33 -29.63 -46.26
N ILE A 384 -26.49 -29.13 -45.85
CA ILE A 384 -27.72 -29.91 -45.64
C ILE A 384 -28.32 -30.32 -47.00
N ALA A 385 -28.30 -29.41 -48.00
CA ALA A 385 -28.65 -29.73 -49.38
C ALA A 385 -27.70 -30.77 -50.01
N THR A 386 -26.39 -30.69 -49.71
CA THR A 386 -25.42 -31.70 -50.17
C THR A 386 -25.43 -32.98 -49.33
N LEU A 387 -25.83 -32.98 -48.06
CA LEU A 387 -25.94 -34.18 -47.20
C LEU A 387 -27.17 -35.03 -47.53
N ALA A 388 -28.29 -34.42 -47.93
CA ALA A 388 -29.44 -35.13 -48.49
C ALA A 388 -29.11 -35.82 -49.83
N TYR A 389 -28.19 -35.23 -50.61
CA TYR A 389 -27.63 -35.84 -51.82
C TYR A 389 -26.55 -36.91 -51.50
N LYS A 390 -25.76 -36.71 -50.42
CA LYS A 390 -24.70 -37.62 -49.96
C LYS A 390 -25.22 -38.89 -49.30
N SER A 391 -26.39 -38.89 -48.66
CA SER A 391 -26.94 -40.11 -48.03
C SER A 391 -27.39 -41.14 -49.07
N LEU A 392 -27.80 -40.70 -50.26
CA LEU A 392 -28.16 -41.55 -51.39
C LEU A 392 -26.92 -42.10 -52.13
N THR A 393 -25.82 -41.36 -52.14
CA THR A 393 -24.54 -41.78 -52.75
C THR A 393 -23.62 -42.55 -51.77
N LYS A 394 -23.89 -42.52 -50.46
CA LYS A 394 -23.14 -43.27 -49.43
C LYS A 394 -23.31 -44.79 -49.51
N ARG A 395 -24.25 -45.29 -50.33
CA ARG A 395 -24.39 -46.71 -50.65
C ARG A 395 -23.62 -47.14 -51.92
N ILE A 396 -23.07 -46.18 -52.68
CA ILE A 396 -22.36 -46.41 -53.95
C ILE A 396 -20.84 -46.17 -53.82
N SER A 397 -20.35 -45.50 -52.77
CA SER A 397 -18.93 -45.11 -52.66
C SER A 397 -18.01 -46.08 -51.88
N ARG A 398 -18.33 -47.37 -51.78
CA ARG A 398 -17.41 -48.38 -51.19
C ARG A 398 -16.24 -48.78 -52.12
N VAL A 399 -16.02 -48.09 -53.25
CA VAL A 399 -15.14 -48.56 -54.34
C VAL A 399 -14.10 -47.53 -54.84
N LYS A 400 -13.79 -46.43 -54.15
CA LYS A 400 -12.72 -45.53 -54.64
C LYS A 400 -11.71 -45.13 -53.56
N GLY A 401 -10.55 -45.77 -53.60
CA GLY A 401 -9.40 -45.44 -52.75
C GLY A 401 -8.16 -46.30 -53.05
N SER A 402 -7.79 -46.49 -54.32
CA SER A 402 -6.50 -47.11 -54.67
C SER A 402 -5.67 -46.16 -55.54
N LEU A 403 -4.35 -46.19 -55.35
CA LEU A 403 -3.33 -45.46 -56.11
C LEU A 403 -3.55 -45.55 -57.64
N GLN A 404 -3.97 -46.72 -58.11
CA GLN A 404 -4.32 -46.96 -59.51
C GLN A 404 -5.41 -46.03 -60.01
N GLY A 405 -6.40 -45.67 -59.18
CA GLY A 405 -7.46 -44.75 -59.55
C GLY A 405 -6.98 -43.32 -59.75
N GLN A 406 -6.04 -42.86 -58.92
CA GLN A 406 -5.47 -41.51 -59.02
C GLN A 406 -4.53 -41.41 -60.23
N VAL A 407 -3.67 -42.41 -60.46
CA VAL A 407 -2.77 -42.44 -61.63
C VAL A 407 -3.56 -42.61 -62.94
N ALA A 408 -4.65 -43.38 -62.97
CA ALA A 408 -5.50 -43.54 -64.15
C ALA A 408 -6.26 -42.25 -64.52
N GLU A 409 -6.75 -41.49 -63.52
CA GLU A 409 -7.40 -40.21 -63.72
C GLU A 409 -6.41 -39.16 -64.27
N MET A 410 -5.18 -39.16 -63.76
CA MET A 410 -4.10 -38.28 -64.23
C MET A 410 -3.64 -38.59 -65.66
N LEU A 411 -3.54 -39.87 -66.03
CA LEU A 411 -3.20 -40.28 -67.40
C LEU A 411 -4.23 -39.90 -68.46
N SER A 412 -5.48 -39.67 -68.05
CA SER A 412 -6.56 -39.26 -68.96
C SER A 412 -6.47 -37.77 -69.35
N GLY A 413 -5.74 -36.95 -68.59
CA GLY A 413 -5.65 -35.50 -68.78
C GLY A 413 -4.51 -35.02 -69.69
N GLY A 414 -3.64 -35.89 -70.18
CA GLY A 414 -2.56 -35.52 -71.11
C GLY A 414 -1.32 -34.87 -70.46
N TYR A 415 -1.13 -35.07 -69.16
CA TYR A 415 -0.02 -34.48 -68.39
C TYR A 415 1.24 -35.34 -68.42
N SER A 416 2.41 -34.69 -68.39
CA SER A 416 3.67 -35.32 -67.97
C SER A 416 3.79 -35.24 -66.45
N PHE A 417 4.25 -36.32 -65.82
CA PHE A 417 4.37 -36.35 -64.36
C PHE A 417 5.59 -37.14 -63.90
N GLY A 418 6.11 -36.74 -62.74
CA GLY A 418 7.22 -37.39 -62.07
C GLY A 418 6.76 -37.95 -60.73
N ILE A 419 7.21 -39.15 -60.39
CA ILE A 419 7.00 -39.75 -59.08
C ILE A 419 8.35 -39.95 -58.41
N VAL A 420 8.49 -39.48 -57.18
CA VAL A 420 9.69 -39.65 -56.36
C VAL A 420 9.33 -40.49 -55.15
N PHE A 421 9.98 -41.65 -55.04
CA PHE A 421 9.94 -42.49 -53.85
C PHE A 421 11.15 -42.17 -53.00
N LEU A 422 10.90 -41.87 -51.75
CA LEU A 422 11.89 -41.60 -50.74
C LEU A 422 11.93 -42.78 -49.78
N SER A 423 13.08 -43.44 -49.68
CA SER A 423 13.32 -44.51 -48.71
C SER A 423 14.52 -44.18 -47.80
N ILE A 424 14.44 -44.53 -46.53
CA ILE A 424 15.54 -44.32 -45.57
C ILE A 424 16.53 -45.50 -45.64
N LYS A 425 17.79 -45.24 -46.04
CA LYS A 425 18.84 -46.28 -46.17
C LYS A 425 19.23 -46.89 -44.84
N ASN A 426 19.44 -46.05 -43.83
CA ASN A 426 19.87 -46.48 -42.49
C ASN A 426 18.70 -46.88 -41.58
N LEU A 427 17.54 -47.22 -42.15
CA LEU A 427 16.34 -47.64 -41.41
C LEU A 427 16.61 -48.82 -40.45
N PRO A 428 17.38 -49.87 -40.82
CA PRO A 428 17.67 -50.97 -39.90
C PRO A 428 18.46 -50.56 -38.66
N GLU A 429 19.34 -49.55 -38.78
CA GLU A 429 20.12 -49.02 -37.65
C GLU A 429 19.26 -48.16 -36.74
N LEU A 430 18.35 -47.38 -37.31
CA LEU A 430 17.43 -46.54 -36.57
C LEU A 430 16.37 -47.35 -35.81
N LYS A 431 15.87 -48.45 -36.41
CA LYS A 431 14.90 -49.36 -35.76
C LYS A 431 15.43 -50.06 -34.51
N ARG A 432 16.76 -50.18 -34.33
CA ARG A 432 17.39 -50.80 -33.14
C ARG A 432 17.42 -49.91 -31.89
N LYS A 433 17.07 -48.63 -32.00
CA LYS A 433 17.04 -47.70 -30.86
C LYS A 433 15.72 -47.81 -30.09
N GLU A 434 15.73 -47.57 -28.78
CA GLU A 434 14.49 -47.38 -28.01
C GLU A 434 13.69 -46.20 -28.60
N ASP A 435 12.36 -46.33 -28.61
CA ASP A 435 11.41 -45.38 -29.21
C ASP A 435 11.55 -45.13 -30.73
N SER A 436 12.21 -46.04 -31.45
CA SER A 436 12.54 -45.86 -32.88
C SER A 436 11.34 -45.58 -33.77
N ASN A 437 10.18 -46.20 -33.55
CA ASN A 437 8.98 -45.95 -34.36
C ASN A 437 8.48 -44.50 -34.24
N PHE A 438 8.39 -43.97 -33.01
CA PHE A 438 7.95 -42.60 -32.78
C PHE A 438 8.96 -41.57 -33.31
N ILE A 439 10.26 -41.84 -33.09
CA ILE A 439 11.35 -41.01 -33.61
C ILE A 439 11.32 -40.98 -35.14
N LEU A 440 11.10 -42.13 -35.79
CA LEU A 440 11.01 -42.22 -37.24
C LEU A 440 9.78 -41.52 -37.80
N GLU A 441 8.61 -41.66 -37.17
CA GLU A 441 7.40 -40.93 -37.57
C GLU A 441 7.61 -39.42 -37.53
N LEU A 442 8.16 -38.90 -36.43
CA LEU A 442 8.43 -37.48 -36.28
C LEU A 442 9.49 -36.98 -37.28
N ALA A 443 10.52 -37.79 -37.52
CA ALA A 443 11.58 -37.48 -38.48
C ALA A 443 11.04 -37.40 -39.91
N LEU A 444 10.21 -38.37 -40.30
CA LEU A 444 9.58 -38.43 -41.61
C LEU A 444 8.59 -37.29 -41.82
N GLU A 445 7.79 -36.95 -40.82
CA GLU A 445 6.87 -35.81 -40.90
C GLU A 445 7.62 -34.48 -41.02
N SER A 446 8.73 -34.31 -40.29
CA SER A 446 9.59 -33.14 -40.39
C SER A 446 10.27 -33.03 -41.76
N LEU A 447 10.83 -34.14 -42.26
CA LEU A 447 11.40 -34.23 -43.61
C LEU A 447 10.35 -33.90 -44.66
N LYS A 448 9.14 -34.46 -44.55
CA LYS A 448 8.01 -34.21 -45.44
C LYS A 448 7.68 -32.72 -45.52
N ASN A 449 7.50 -32.08 -44.36
CA ASN A 449 7.16 -30.67 -44.29
C ASN A 449 8.28 -29.79 -44.86
N SER A 450 9.54 -30.14 -44.60
CA SER A 450 10.69 -29.45 -45.19
C SER A 450 10.71 -29.58 -46.72
N MET A 451 10.39 -30.74 -47.25
CA MET A 451 10.36 -31.00 -48.70
C MET A 451 9.24 -30.23 -49.40
N ILE A 452 8.03 -30.22 -48.83
CA ILE A 452 6.89 -29.45 -49.39
C ILE A 452 7.18 -27.94 -49.33
N GLN A 453 7.81 -27.47 -48.26
CA GLN A 453 8.17 -26.06 -48.13
C GLN A 453 9.25 -25.64 -49.11
N GLN A 454 10.24 -26.51 -49.38
CA GLN A 454 11.37 -26.21 -50.26
C GLN A 454 11.05 -26.41 -51.75
N PHE A 455 10.13 -27.33 -52.06
CA PHE A 455 9.74 -27.71 -53.43
C PHE A 455 8.22 -27.66 -53.54
N THR A 456 7.68 -26.45 -53.66
CA THR A 456 6.22 -26.20 -53.73
C THR A 456 5.52 -26.89 -54.90
N GLU A 457 6.29 -27.34 -55.88
CA GLU A 457 5.84 -28.09 -57.05
C GLU A 457 5.62 -29.59 -56.77
N LEU A 458 6.04 -30.09 -55.61
CA LEU A 458 5.75 -31.44 -55.17
C LEU A 458 4.42 -31.48 -54.40
N THR A 459 3.49 -32.26 -54.92
CA THR A 459 2.21 -32.59 -54.27
C THR A 459 2.28 -33.95 -53.59
N GLU A 460 1.78 -34.03 -52.36
CA GLU A 460 1.76 -35.26 -51.57
C GLU A 460 0.69 -36.21 -52.10
N ALA A 461 1.01 -37.51 -52.22
CA ALA A 461 -0.01 -38.55 -52.15
C ALA A 461 0.34 -39.55 -51.06
N GLN A 462 -0.60 -39.75 -50.14
CA GLN A 462 -0.40 -40.57 -48.96
C GLN A 462 -0.51 -42.05 -49.34
N ILE A 463 0.64 -42.72 -49.42
CA ILE A 463 0.73 -44.18 -49.55
C ILE A 463 1.66 -44.63 -48.44
N SER A 464 1.06 -45.12 -47.35
CA SER A 464 1.81 -45.66 -46.23
C SER A 464 2.25 -47.07 -46.58
N LEU A 465 3.43 -47.19 -47.19
CA LEU A 465 4.27 -48.36 -47.05
C LEU A 465 5.29 -48.01 -45.97
N GLU A 466 5.43 -48.84 -44.94
CA GLU A 466 6.19 -48.56 -43.71
C GLU A 466 7.53 -47.85 -44.02
N TYR A 467 7.57 -46.53 -43.78
CA TYR A 467 8.75 -45.64 -43.90
C TYR A 467 9.21 -45.24 -45.31
N GLU A 468 8.35 -45.34 -46.33
CA GLU A 468 8.56 -44.70 -47.64
C GLU A 468 7.61 -43.51 -47.82
N ILE A 469 8.12 -42.39 -48.37
CA ILE A 469 7.31 -41.22 -48.74
C ILE A 469 7.27 -41.11 -50.26
N VAL A 470 6.07 -40.88 -50.82
CA VAL A 470 5.88 -40.71 -52.26
C VAL A 470 5.45 -39.28 -52.56
N PHE A 471 6.21 -38.60 -53.42
CA PHE A 471 5.88 -37.27 -53.93
C PHE A 471 5.52 -37.34 -55.41
N PHE A 472 4.55 -36.53 -55.81
CA PHE A 472 4.12 -36.37 -57.20
C PHE A 472 4.46 -34.97 -57.69
N TYR A 473 5.06 -34.90 -58.87
CA TYR A 473 5.34 -33.67 -59.59
C TYR A 473 4.48 -33.62 -60.86
N PHE A 474 3.81 -32.49 -61.08
CA PHE A 474 2.94 -32.28 -62.24
C PHE A 474 3.36 -31.02 -63.00
N ASN A 475 3.55 -31.13 -64.31
CA ASN A 475 3.76 -29.98 -65.19
C ASN A 475 3.11 -30.24 -66.55
N GLU A 476 2.37 -29.24 -67.06
CA GLU A 476 1.61 -29.34 -68.31
C GLU A 476 2.47 -29.50 -69.56
N HIS A 477 3.72 -29.02 -69.55
CA HIS A 477 4.45 -28.90 -70.82
C HIS A 477 5.90 -29.39 -70.83
N GLN A 478 6.69 -29.39 -69.74
CA GLN A 478 8.09 -29.89 -69.80
C GLN A 478 8.63 -30.49 -68.49
N MET A 479 9.32 -31.64 -68.56
CA MET A 479 9.94 -32.34 -67.41
C MET A 479 11.35 -31.84 -67.03
N GLN A 480 11.83 -30.75 -67.65
CA GLN A 480 13.16 -30.20 -67.36
C GLN A 480 13.27 -29.69 -65.91
N GLU A 481 12.21 -29.07 -65.41
CA GLU A 481 12.10 -28.59 -64.04
C GLU A 481 12.15 -29.75 -63.04
N PHE A 482 11.55 -30.91 -63.35
CA PHE A 482 11.60 -32.09 -62.50
C PHE A 482 13.03 -32.59 -62.29
N SER A 483 13.83 -32.68 -63.36
CA SER A 483 15.25 -33.05 -63.26
C SER A 483 16.06 -32.08 -62.39
N SER A 484 15.73 -30.78 -62.44
CA SER A 484 16.35 -29.76 -61.58
C SER A 484 15.97 -29.89 -60.10
N ILE A 485 14.75 -30.38 -59.82
CA ILE A 485 14.30 -30.67 -58.46
C ILE A 485 15.04 -31.90 -57.94
N LEU A 486 15.15 -32.97 -58.74
CA LEU A 486 15.86 -34.20 -58.37
C LEU A 486 17.32 -33.96 -57.96
N GLN A 487 18.02 -33.05 -58.65
CA GLN A 487 19.41 -32.71 -58.32
C GLN A 487 19.56 -31.91 -57.01
N ARG A 488 18.49 -31.25 -56.56
CA ARG A 488 18.47 -30.44 -55.34
C ARG A 488 17.93 -31.20 -54.13
N LEU A 489 17.47 -32.44 -54.30
CA LEU A 489 16.95 -33.23 -53.20
C LEU A 489 18.06 -33.57 -52.20
N PRO A 490 17.80 -33.44 -50.89
CA PRO A 490 18.82 -33.68 -49.88
C PRO A 490 19.15 -35.17 -49.78
N ALA A 491 20.43 -35.52 -49.86
CA ALA A 491 20.89 -36.91 -49.64
C ALA A 491 20.85 -37.31 -48.15
N GLN A 492 20.84 -36.33 -47.25
CA GLN A 492 20.74 -36.51 -45.81
C GLN A 492 19.82 -35.48 -45.19
N PHE A 493 19.06 -35.88 -44.18
CA PHE A 493 18.22 -34.99 -43.38
C PHE A 493 18.53 -35.14 -41.91
N GLN A 494 18.87 -34.02 -41.26
CA GLN A 494 19.25 -34.00 -39.85
C GLN A 494 18.15 -33.31 -39.04
N PHE A 495 17.73 -33.94 -37.96
CA PHE A 495 16.86 -33.33 -36.97
C PHE A 495 17.36 -33.63 -35.55
N LEU A 496 16.91 -32.83 -34.58
CA LEU A 496 17.31 -32.97 -33.17
C LEU A 496 16.23 -33.74 -32.41
N TRP A 497 16.63 -34.82 -31.73
CA TRP A 497 15.79 -35.55 -30.78
C TRP A 497 16.49 -35.58 -29.43
N GLN A 498 15.85 -35.04 -28.38
CA GLN A 498 16.45 -34.90 -27.04
C GLN A 498 17.86 -34.29 -27.06
N ASN A 499 18.03 -33.22 -27.85
CA ASN A 499 19.30 -32.52 -28.08
C ASN A 499 20.42 -33.37 -28.69
N LYS A 500 20.12 -34.56 -29.24
CA LYS A 500 21.05 -35.38 -30.01
C LYS A 500 20.66 -35.35 -31.48
N PRO A 501 21.61 -35.13 -32.41
CA PRO A 501 21.34 -35.14 -33.83
C PRO A 501 21.06 -36.57 -34.32
N ILE A 502 19.98 -36.74 -35.07
CA ILE A 502 19.66 -37.95 -35.81
C ILE A 502 19.74 -37.60 -37.30
N VAL A 503 20.50 -38.39 -38.04
CA VAL A 503 20.70 -38.22 -39.48
C VAL A 503 19.97 -39.35 -40.21
N LEU A 504 19.03 -38.98 -41.07
CA LEU A 504 18.41 -39.88 -42.03
C LEU A 504 19.24 -39.87 -43.31
N GLU A 505 19.69 -41.04 -43.76
CA GLU A 505 20.28 -41.21 -45.08
C GLU A 505 19.19 -41.54 -46.09
N ILE A 506 19.02 -40.70 -47.10
CA ILE A 506 17.86 -40.77 -47.99
C ILE A 506 18.27 -41.34 -49.35
N GLU A 507 17.49 -42.29 -49.84
CA GLU A 507 17.55 -42.78 -51.20
C GLU A 507 16.31 -42.38 -51.98
N TYR A 508 16.51 -41.95 -53.23
CA TYR A 508 15.42 -41.60 -54.12
C TYR A 508 15.34 -42.58 -55.28
N LYS A 509 14.15 -43.14 -55.52
CA LYS A 509 13.82 -43.83 -56.77
C LYS A 509 12.83 -42.97 -57.53
N THR A 510 13.12 -42.69 -58.79
CA THR A 510 12.33 -41.75 -59.58
C THR A 510 11.75 -42.45 -60.78
N HIS A 511 10.50 -42.11 -61.10
CA HIS A 511 9.83 -42.57 -62.31
C HIS A 511 9.30 -41.34 -63.04
N VAL A 512 9.66 -41.23 -64.31
CA VAL A 512 9.31 -40.10 -65.17
C VAL A 512 8.40 -40.61 -66.27
N TYR A 513 7.23 -39.99 -66.39
CA TYR A 513 6.34 -40.20 -67.51
C TYR A 513 6.27 -38.91 -68.33
N ASN A 514 6.64 -39.00 -69.62
CA ASN A 514 6.49 -37.90 -70.56
C ASN A 514 5.36 -38.22 -71.54
N HIS A 515 4.37 -37.34 -71.62
CA HIS A 515 3.16 -37.55 -72.40
C HIS A 515 3.42 -37.71 -73.91
N GLU A 516 4.52 -37.13 -74.44
CA GLU A 516 4.87 -37.17 -75.86
C GLU A 516 5.38 -38.55 -76.36
N GLY A 517 5.52 -39.56 -75.48
CA GLY A 517 6.20 -40.83 -75.76
C GLY A 517 5.43 -41.93 -76.52
N GLY A 518 4.18 -41.71 -76.95
CA GLY A 518 3.38 -42.71 -77.67
C GLY A 518 3.01 -43.97 -76.85
N SER A 519 2.39 -44.97 -77.49
CA SER A 519 1.76 -46.14 -76.83
C SER A 519 2.68 -46.92 -75.88
N ASN A 520 3.99 -46.97 -76.16
CA ASN A 520 4.97 -47.71 -75.36
C ASN A 520 5.12 -47.16 -73.92
N ALA A 521 4.89 -45.87 -73.71
CA ALA A 521 4.97 -45.25 -72.39
C ALA A 521 3.82 -45.69 -71.48
N ARG A 522 2.63 -45.98 -72.04
CA ARG A 522 1.47 -46.45 -71.27
C ARG A 522 1.67 -47.89 -70.80
N ASP A 523 2.25 -48.75 -71.61
CA ASP A 523 2.50 -50.16 -71.26
C ASP A 523 3.60 -50.31 -70.19
N SER A 524 4.65 -49.48 -70.26
CA SER A 524 5.68 -49.42 -69.22
C SER A 524 5.11 -48.95 -67.87
N LEU A 525 4.22 -47.96 -67.90
CA LEU A 525 3.56 -47.47 -66.69
C LEU A 525 2.56 -48.48 -66.11
N ALA A 526 1.79 -49.17 -66.96
CA ALA A 526 0.88 -50.24 -66.51
C ALA A 526 1.65 -51.41 -65.88
N THR A 527 2.78 -51.79 -66.48
CA THR A 527 3.69 -52.81 -65.94
C THR A 527 4.27 -52.38 -64.60
N TRP A 528 4.66 -51.12 -64.48
CA TRP A 528 5.17 -50.55 -63.24
C TRP A 528 4.11 -50.46 -62.13
N LEU A 529 2.89 -49.99 -62.44
CA LEU A 529 1.77 -49.96 -61.49
C LEU A 529 1.41 -51.36 -60.98
N ALA A 530 1.55 -52.38 -61.83
CA ALA A 530 1.36 -53.78 -61.44
C ALA A 530 2.49 -54.32 -60.54
N GLN A 531 3.71 -53.78 -60.64
CA GLN A 531 4.81 -54.12 -59.73
C GLN A 531 4.64 -53.45 -58.37
N VAL A 532 4.23 -52.18 -58.35
CA VAL A 532 4.00 -51.42 -57.10
C VAL A 532 2.75 -51.89 -56.36
N SER A 533 1.73 -52.45 -57.04
CA SER A 533 0.54 -52.98 -56.37
C SER A 533 0.71 -54.38 -55.78
N ASN A 534 1.79 -55.09 -56.11
CA ASN A 534 2.05 -56.48 -55.69
C ASN A 534 3.19 -56.64 -54.66
N GLY A 535 3.88 -55.55 -54.32
CA GLY A 535 4.84 -55.47 -53.21
C GLY A 535 4.27 -54.61 -52.10
#